data_AF-N8X1D2-F1
#
_entry.id   AF-N8X1D2-F1
#
_cell.length_a   1.000
_cell.length_b   1.000
_cell.length_c   1.000
_cell.angle_alpha   90.00
_cell.angle_beta   90.00
_cell.angle_gamma   90.00
#
_symmetry.space_group_name_H-M   'P 1'
#
loop_
_entity.id
_entity.type
_entity.pdbx_description
1 polymer ?
#
loop_
_entity_poly.entity_id
_entity_poly.type
_entity_poly.pdbx_seq_one_letter_code
_entity_poly.pdbx_strand_id
1 'polypeptide(L)'
;MNKYVKNPVEITAIQYQWDDEFLSMDEAQANIAHFVGGNKIAFLDESILLGGVHGQVEVKRGDWIIKQNDQDFYPCSDAVFQQNYTAAPSTWLDRVKQEQAELQIKLDALDKTLNVERKPDFITDQQWIFMTRQQFHMRQYNQILKDRIADASPDTNLTVRIDDTGIIGGFGLHSENLAPSITADKVYIKPSLCGSEDQI
;
A
#
# COMPACT_ATOMS: atom_id res chain seq x y z
N MET A 1 -11.08 0.91 -14.29
CA MET A 1 -9.74 0.93 -14.92
C MET A 1 -8.70 0.70 -13.86
N ASN A 2 -7.68 -0.12 -14.16
CA ASN A 2 -6.65 -0.48 -13.20
C ASN A 2 -5.68 0.70 -13.02
N LYS A 3 -5.43 1.05 -11.76
CA LYS A 3 -4.47 2.10 -11.37
C LYS A 3 -3.18 1.45 -10.89
N TYR A 4 -2.07 2.06 -11.23
CA TYR A 4 -0.73 1.62 -10.85
C TYR A 4 0.07 2.78 -10.30
N VAL A 5 1.11 2.50 -9.50
CA VAL A 5 1.95 3.51 -8.86
C VAL A 5 3.40 3.33 -9.32
N LYS A 6 4.00 4.43 -9.77
CA LYS A 6 5.45 4.60 -9.91
C LYS A 6 5.84 5.80 -9.06
N ASN A 7 6.36 5.51 -7.86
CA ASN A 7 6.63 6.47 -6.79
C ASN A 7 7.01 7.89 -7.26
N PRO A 8 6.23 8.96 -6.95
CA PRO A 8 4.94 9.01 -6.24
C PRO A 8 3.71 9.15 -7.17
N VAL A 9 3.83 8.80 -8.46
CA VAL A 9 2.80 9.09 -9.47
C VAL A 9 1.86 7.90 -9.64
N GLU A 10 0.57 8.12 -9.39
CA GLU A 10 -0.49 7.19 -9.81
C GLU A 10 -0.72 7.35 -11.33
N ILE A 11 -0.76 6.23 -12.04
CA ILE A 11 -1.05 6.15 -13.46
C ILE A 11 -2.22 5.20 -13.71
N THR A 12 -2.82 5.31 -14.89
CA THR A 12 -3.75 4.29 -15.38
C THR A 12 -3.10 3.55 -16.53
N ALA A 13 -3.21 2.23 -16.54
CA ALA A 13 -2.67 1.42 -17.64
C ALA A 13 -3.60 0.25 -17.97
N ILE A 14 -3.47 -0.22 -19.20
CA ILE A 14 -4.16 -1.40 -19.72
C ILE A 14 -3.16 -2.23 -20.53
N GLN A 15 -3.23 -3.55 -20.42
CA GLN A 15 -2.38 -4.45 -21.19
C GLN A 15 -3.10 -4.86 -22.48
N TYR A 16 -2.41 -4.81 -23.62
CA TYR A 16 -2.93 -5.32 -24.88
C TYR A 16 -2.72 -6.84 -24.93
N GLN A 17 -3.67 -7.60 -24.40
CA GLN A 17 -3.58 -9.06 -24.35
C GLN A 17 -4.97 -9.71 -24.45
N TRP A 18 -4.97 -10.99 -24.82
CA TRP A 18 -6.14 -11.87 -24.88
C TRP A 18 -5.67 -13.31 -24.68
N ASP A 19 -6.57 -14.23 -24.36
CA ASP A 19 -6.28 -15.65 -24.14
C ASP A 19 -7.24 -16.59 -24.90
N ASP A 20 -8.17 -16.03 -25.68
CA ASP A 20 -9.20 -16.72 -26.46
C ASP A 20 -10.20 -17.55 -25.63
N GLU A 21 -9.99 -17.68 -24.32
CA GLU A 21 -10.86 -18.42 -23.39
C GLU A 21 -11.78 -17.48 -22.59
N PHE A 22 -11.23 -16.38 -22.09
CA PHE A 22 -11.93 -15.40 -21.25
C PHE A 22 -11.96 -14.00 -21.87
N LEU A 23 -11.02 -13.73 -22.77
CA LEU A 23 -10.96 -12.48 -23.51
C LEU A 23 -10.56 -12.79 -24.95
N SER A 24 -11.41 -12.41 -25.90
CA SER A 24 -11.10 -12.50 -27.33
C SER A 24 -10.26 -11.31 -27.81
N MET A 25 -9.63 -11.46 -28.99
CA MET A 25 -8.89 -10.36 -29.62
C MET A 25 -9.79 -9.12 -29.84
N ASP A 26 -10.99 -9.31 -30.36
CA ASP A 26 -11.93 -8.21 -30.64
C ASP A 26 -12.32 -7.46 -29.36
N GLU A 27 -12.53 -8.16 -28.25
CA GLU A 27 -12.81 -7.54 -26.96
C GLU A 27 -11.59 -6.81 -26.40
N ALA A 28 -10.39 -7.39 -26.52
CA ALA A 28 -9.15 -6.71 -26.13
C ALA A 28 -8.98 -5.41 -26.92
N GLN A 29 -9.19 -5.45 -28.23
CA GLN A 29 -9.15 -4.29 -29.11
C GLN A 29 -10.20 -3.23 -28.74
N ALA A 30 -11.44 -3.64 -28.47
CA ALA A 30 -12.50 -2.74 -28.01
C ALA A 30 -12.16 -2.09 -26.66
N ASN A 31 -11.57 -2.84 -25.73
CA ASN A 31 -11.12 -2.32 -24.44
C ASN A 31 -10.01 -1.27 -24.61
N ILE A 32 -9.04 -1.50 -25.49
CA ILE A 32 -8.03 -0.50 -25.83
C ILE A 32 -8.67 0.73 -26.48
N ALA A 33 -9.59 0.55 -27.44
CA ALA A 33 -10.29 1.65 -28.09
C ALA A 33 -11.02 2.53 -27.08
N HIS A 34 -11.72 1.91 -26.13
CA HIS A 34 -12.38 2.64 -25.05
C HIS A 34 -11.37 3.38 -24.15
N PHE A 35 -10.25 2.73 -23.83
CA PHE A 35 -9.21 3.31 -22.98
C PHE A 35 -8.54 4.56 -23.59
N VAL A 36 -8.26 4.54 -24.89
CA VAL A 36 -7.54 5.61 -25.61
C VAL A 36 -8.45 6.64 -26.29
N GLY A 37 -9.77 6.43 -26.27
CA GLY A 37 -10.75 7.33 -26.87
C GLY A 37 -11.00 7.13 -28.37
N GLY A 38 -10.75 5.92 -28.89
CA GLY A 38 -11.17 5.43 -30.22
C GLY A 38 -10.42 6.02 -31.43
N ASN A 39 -10.25 7.34 -31.50
CA ASN A 39 -9.72 8.04 -32.67
C ASN A 39 -8.18 8.01 -32.78
N LYS A 40 -7.50 7.30 -31.88
CA LYS A 40 -6.05 7.33 -31.73
C LYS A 40 -5.38 6.00 -32.03
N ILE A 41 -6.10 5.06 -32.63
CA ILE A 41 -5.58 3.71 -32.87
C ILE A 41 -5.90 3.22 -34.27
N ALA A 42 -4.96 2.48 -34.85
CA ALA A 42 -5.20 1.62 -35.98
C ALA A 42 -4.83 0.18 -35.58
N PHE A 43 -5.72 -0.76 -35.87
CA PHE A 43 -5.50 -2.17 -35.61
C PHE A 43 -4.79 -2.82 -36.80
N LEU A 44 -3.72 -3.53 -36.50
CA LEU A 44 -3.03 -4.45 -37.42
C LEU A 44 -3.30 -5.88 -36.94
N ASP A 45 -2.91 -6.88 -37.74
CA ASP A 45 -3.23 -8.28 -37.46
C ASP A 45 -2.73 -8.75 -36.06
N GLU A 46 -1.52 -8.36 -35.65
CA GLU A 46 -0.92 -8.77 -34.37
C GLU A 46 -0.48 -7.60 -33.46
N SER A 47 -0.69 -6.37 -33.90
CA SER A 47 -0.25 -5.17 -33.19
C SER A 47 -1.23 -4.03 -33.39
N ILE A 48 -1.04 -2.96 -32.64
CA ILE A 48 -1.81 -1.72 -32.83
C ILE A 48 -0.84 -0.55 -33.01
N LEU A 49 -1.21 0.39 -33.86
CA LEU A 49 -0.54 1.67 -33.98
C LEU A 49 -1.28 2.69 -33.12
N LEU A 50 -0.63 3.12 -32.04
CA LEU A 50 -1.12 4.14 -31.14
C LEU A 50 -0.62 5.52 -31.60
N GLY A 51 -1.54 6.44 -31.87
CA GLY A 51 -1.26 7.83 -32.16
C GLY A 51 -1.11 8.64 -30.87
N GLY A 52 0.08 9.18 -30.64
CA GLY A 52 0.39 10.09 -29.54
C GLY A 52 0.90 11.45 -30.00
N VAL A 53 1.23 12.32 -29.05
CA VAL A 53 1.78 13.67 -29.31
C VAL A 53 3.11 13.61 -30.09
N HIS A 54 3.84 12.51 -29.96
CA HIS A 54 5.15 12.30 -30.57
C HIS A 54 5.11 11.47 -31.87
N GLY A 55 3.93 11.20 -32.42
CA GLY A 55 3.74 10.38 -33.61
C GLY A 55 3.06 9.04 -33.30
N GLN A 56 3.15 8.11 -34.26
CA GLN A 56 2.59 6.77 -34.12
C GLN A 56 3.63 5.82 -33.54
N VAL A 57 3.19 4.97 -32.62
CA VAL A 57 4.03 3.94 -32.00
C VAL A 57 3.32 2.60 -32.07
N GLU A 58 4.06 1.55 -32.42
CA GLU A 58 3.54 0.19 -32.44
C GLU A 58 3.50 -0.39 -31.01
N VAL A 59 2.39 -1.03 -30.68
CA VAL A 59 2.17 -1.75 -29.43
C VAL A 59 1.88 -3.20 -29.77
N LYS A 60 2.63 -4.14 -29.18
CA LYS A 60 2.50 -5.57 -29.46
C LYS A 60 1.66 -6.25 -28.39
N ARG A 61 1.16 -7.45 -28.71
CA ARG A 61 0.50 -8.30 -27.71
C ARG A 61 1.43 -8.51 -26.51
N GLY A 62 0.89 -8.31 -25.31
CA GLY A 62 1.60 -8.37 -24.04
C GLY A 62 2.14 -7.03 -23.54
N ASP A 63 2.24 -6.01 -24.40
CA ASP A 63 2.67 -4.68 -23.97
C ASP A 63 1.56 -3.95 -23.20
N TRP A 64 1.99 -3.06 -22.31
CA TRP A 64 1.15 -2.14 -21.57
C TRP A 64 1.04 -0.81 -22.28
N ILE A 65 -0.14 -0.20 -22.21
CA ILE A 65 -0.41 1.17 -22.64
C ILE A 65 -0.64 2.00 -21.38
N ILE A 66 0.23 2.97 -21.16
CA ILE A 66 0.16 3.86 -19.99
C ILE A 66 -0.45 5.18 -20.40
N LYS A 67 -1.46 5.63 -19.65
CA LYS A 67 -2.12 6.92 -19.81
C LYS A 67 -1.49 7.95 -18.86
N GLN A 68 -0.75 8.91 -19.42
CA GLN A 68 -0.16 10.01 -18.64
C GLN A 68 -1.16 11.16 -18.45
N ASN A 69 -1.96 11.44 -19.48
CA ASN A 69 -3.09 12.36 -19.43
C ASN A 69 -4.13 11.93 -20.49
N ASP A 70 -5.24 12.66 -20.66
CA ASP A 70 -6.27 12.28 -21.63
C ASP A 70 -5.80 12.30 -23.10
N GLN A 71 -4.68 12.97 -23.37
CA GLN A 71 -4.15 13.15 -24.71
C GLN A 71 -2.89 12.33 -25.02
N ASP A 72 -2.21 11.82 -23.99
CA ASP A 72 -0.87 11.25 -24.09
C ASP A 72 -0.79 9.83 -23.54
N PHE A 73 -0.35 8.93 -24.42
CA PHE A 73 -0.27 7.49 -24.18
C PHE A 73 1.05 6.98 -24.71
N TYR A 74 1.66 6.05 -23.97
CA TYR A 74 2.91 5.42 -24.42
C TYR A 74 2.90 3.91 -24.14
N PRO A 75 3.49 3.11 -25.06
CA PRO A 75 3.70 1.71 -24.81
C PRO A 75 4.82 1.48 -23.80
N CYS A 76 4.69 0.39 -23.04
CA CYS A 76 5.67 -0.09 -22.09
C CYS A 76 5.65 -1.62 -22.15
N SER A 77 6.80 -2.26 -22.37
CA SER A 77 6.83 -3.73 -22.36
C SER A 77 6.51 -4.26 -20.97
N ASP A 78 5.95 -5.47 -20.89
CA ASP A 78 5.58 -6.09 -19.60
C ASP A 78 6.76 -6.16 -18.63
N ALA A 79 7.94 -6.55 -19.11
CA ALA A 79 9.15 -6.60 -18.28
C ALA A 79 9.50 -5.23 -17.66
N VAL A 80 9.39 -4.13 -18.43
CA VAL A 80 9.63 -2.78 -17.91
C VAL A 80 8.49 -2.36 -16.99
N PHE A 81 7.26 -2.73 -17.30
CA PHE A 81 6.10 -2.39 -16.50
C PHE A 81 6.19 -2.99 -15.09
N GLN A 82 6.40 -4.30 -14.99
CA GLN A 82 6.50 -5.01 -13.71
C GLN A 82 7.70 -4.54 -12.85
N GLN A 83 8.77 -4.07 -13.48
CA GLN A 83 9.93 -3.50 -12.77
C GLN A 83 9.65 -2.12 -12.16
N ASN A 84 8.74 -1.35 -12.73
CA ASN A 84 8.58 0.08 -12.41
C ASN A 84 7.24 0.44 -11.78
N TYR A 85 6.23 -0.42 -11.89
CA TYR A 85 4.88 -0.15 -11.47
C TYR A 85 4.37 -1.24 -10.54
N THR A 86 3.62 -0.84 -9.54
CA THR A 86 2.88 -1.75 -8.64
C THR A 86 1.40 -1.39 -8.70
N ALA A 87 0.52 -2.37 -8.45
CA ALA A 87 -0.91 -2.09 -8.38
C ALA A 87 -1.19 -1.04 -7.30
N ALA A 88 -2.02 -0.05 -7.63
CA ALA A 88 -2.39 0.97 -6.66
C ALA A 88 -3.21 0.33 -5.52
N PRO A 89 -3.01 0.78 -4.28
CA PRO A 89 -3.70 0.22 -3.13
C PRO A 89 -5.21 0.47 -3.27
N SER A 90 -5.98 -0.61 -3.29
CA SER A 90 -7.43 -0.56 -3.50
C SER A 90 -8.22 -0.38 -2.19
N THR A 91 -7.62 -0.77 -1.07
CA THR A 91 -8.20 -0.63 0.26
C THR A 91 -7.37 0.30 1.15
N TRP A 92 -7.97 0.76 2.25
CA TRP A 92 -7.22 1.52 3.26
C TRP A 92 -6.07 0.70 3.84
N LEU A 93 -6.26 -0.61 4.02
CA LEU A 93 -5.24 -1.51 4.57
C LEU A 93 -4.08 -1.70 3.60
N ASP A 94 -4.35 -1.86 2.30
CA ASP A 94 -3.31 -1.92 1.27
C ASP A 94 -2.47 -0.66 1.27
N ARG A 95 -3.12 0.50 1.43
CA ARG A 95 -2.43 1.81 1.48
C ARG A 95 -1.50 1.89 2.69
N VAL A 96 -1.94 1.43 3.86
CA VAL A 96 -1.11 1.40 5.08
C VAL A 96 0.05 0.42 4.91
N LYS A 97 -0.17 -0.77 4.32
CA LYS A 97 0.88 -1.75 4.04
C LYS A 97 1.94 -1.19 3.09
N GLN A 98 1.51 -0.53 2.01
CA GLN A 98 2.43 0.12 1.08
C GLN A 98 3.24 1.22 1.77
N GLU A 99 2.57 2.12 2.51
CA GLU A 99 3.24 3.19 3.23
C GLU A 99 4.26 2.65 4.25
N GLN A 100 3.91 1.58 4.97
CA GLN A 100 4.80 0.90 5.90
C GLN A 100 6.04 0.34 5.19
N ALA A 101 5.86 -0.33 4.05
CA ALA A 101 6.97 -0.89 3.27
C ALA A 101 7.90 0.22 2.73
N GLU A 102 7.34 1.30 2.18
CA GLU A 102 8.12 2.44 1.70
C GLU A 102 8.91 3.12 2.82
N LEU A 103 8.29 3.30 3.98
CA LEU A 103 8.95 3.88 5.15
C LEU A 103 10.06 2.97 5.69
N GLN A 104 9.84 1.66 5.73
CA GLN A 104 10.85 0.69 6.14
C GLN A 104 12.08 0.76 5.25
N ILE A 105 11.92 0.79 3.92
CA ILE A 105 13.06 0.93 2.99
C ILE A 105 13.86 2.20 3.27
N LYS A 106 13.19 3.34 3.46
CA LYS A 106 13.86 4.62 3.78
C LYS A 106 14.56 4.57 5.13
N LEU A 107 13.93 3.93 6.12
CA LEU A 107 14.49 3.76 7.46
C LEU A 107 15.74 2.88 7.42
N ASP A 108 15.70 1.75 6.70
CA ASP A 108 16.84 0.84 6.57
C ASP A 108 18.03 1.51 5.88
N ALA A 109 17.76 2.33 4.85
CA ALA A 109 18.78 3.14 4.19
C ALA A 109 19.42 4.15 5.17
N LEU A 110 18.61 4.85 5.95
CA LEU A 110 19.08 5.82 6.94
C LEU A 110 19.83 5.15 8.10
N ASP A 111 19.35 4.00 8.57
CA ASP A 111 20.02 3.17 9.58
C ASP A 111 21.41 2.77 9.11
N LYS A 112 21.54 2.32 7.85
CA LYS A 112 22.84 2.02 7.26
C LYS A 112 23.74 3.24 7.17
N THR A 113 23.20 4.41 6.84
CA THR A 113 23.98 5.67 6.75
C THR A 113 24.48 6.13 8.13
N LEU A 114 23.67 6.00 9.18
CA LEU A 114 24.02 6.45 10.52
C LEU A 114 24.84 5.42 11.31
N ASN A 115 24.80 4.14 10.94
CA ASN A 115 25.56 3.07 11.57
C ASN A 115 27.01 3.01 11.06
N VAL A 116 27.77 4.07 11.37
CA VAL A 116 29.18 4.21 11.02
C VAL A 116 29.97 4.65 12.25
N GLU A 117 31.26 4.29 12.34
CA GLU A 117 32.12 4.66 13.47
C GLU A 117 32.30 6.18 13.60
N ARG A 118 32.31 6.89 12.47
CA ARG A 118 32.48 8.33 12.40
C ARG A 118 31.58 8.94 11.33
N LYS A 119 30.92 10.04 11.69
CA LYS A 119 30.18 10.90 10.76
C LYS A 119 31.09 11.35 9.59
N PRO A 120 30.63 11.29 8.33
CA PRO A 120 31.37 11.82 7.19
C PRO A 120 31.64 13.33 7.29
N ASP A 121 32.83 13.77 6.87
CA ASP A 121 33.27 15.18 7.03
C ASP A 121 32.44 16.17 6.20
N PHE A 122 31.81 15.73 5.10
CA PHE A 122 30.95 16.56 4.26
C PHE A 122 29.57 16.83 4.88
N ILE A 123 29.19 16.15 5.97
CA ILE A 123 27.95 16.39 6.70
C ILE A 123 28.27 17.22 7.94
N THR A 124 27.58 18.34 8.15
CA THR A 124 27.78 19.15 9.37
C THR A 124 27.22 18.44 10.60
N ASP A 125 27.69 18.78 11.80
CA ASP A 125 27.18 18.17 13.05
C ASP A 125 25.67 18.39 13.20
N GLN A 126 25.19 19.58 12.83
CA GLN A 126 23.78 19.91 12.89
C GLN A 126 22.94 19.05 11.94
N GLN A 127 23.43 18.77 10.72
CA GLN A 127 22.75 17.89 9.78
C GLN A 127 22.74 16.44 10.29
N TRP A 128 23.83 15.99 10.90
CA TRP A 128 23.88 14.66 11.52
C TRP A 128 22.88 14.50 12.66
N ILE A 129 22.72 15.53 13.49
CA ILE A 129 21.69 15.57 14.54
C ILE A 129 20.28 15.50 13.92
N PHE A 130 20.03 16.24 12.84
CA PHE A 130 18.73 16.18 12.15
C PHE A 130 18.45 14.80 11.57
N MET A 131 19.43 14.15 10.94
CA MET A 131 19.30 12.78 10.43
C MET A 131 19.02 11.77 11.56
N THR A 132 19.68 11.92 12.71
CA THR A 132 19.43 11.07 13.89
C THR A 132 18.01 11.27 14.44
N ARG A 133 17.53 12.52 14.52
CA ARG A 133 16.14 12.82 14.92
C ARG A 133 15.13 12.30 13.91
N GLN A 134 15.43 12.41 12.62
CA GLN A 134 14.62 11.87 11.54
C GLN A 134 14.46 10.34 11.69
N GLN A 135 15.56 9.61 11.91
CA GLN A 135 15.55 8.16 12.15
C GLN A 135 14.64 7.80 13.34
N PHE A 136 14.77 8.52 14.45
CA PHE A 136 13.93 8.30 15.63
C PHE A 136 12.43 8.40 15.31
N HIS A 137 12.00 9.48 14.64
CA HIS A 137 10.59 9.67 14.29
C HIS A 137 10.11 8.67 13.23
N MET A 138 10.97 8.30 12.26
CA MET A 138 10.65 7.26 11.28
C MET A 138 10.42 5.90 11.95
N ARG A 139 11.22 5.53 12.97
CA ARG A 139 11.00 4.30 13.75
C ARG A 139 9.64 4.31 14.47
N GLN A 140 9.33 5.41 15.15
CA GLN A 140 8.04 5.56 15.85
C GLN A 140 6.87 5.46 14.87
N TYR A 141 6.93 6.17 13.75
CA TYR A 141 5.87 6.14 12.77
C TYR A 141 5.71 4.77 12.11
N ASN A 142 6.82 4.11 11.77
CA ASN A 142 6.81 2.77 11.22
C ASN A 142 6.20 1.74 12.19
N GLN A 143 6.45 1.90 13.50
CA GLN A 143 5.80 1.05 14.51
C GLN A 143 4.28 1.27 14.53
N ILE A 144 3.81 2.52 14.50
CA ILE A 144 2.37 2.82 14.42
C ILE A 144 1.73 2.17 13.19
N LEU A 145 2.40 2.20 12.03
CA LEU A 145 1.90 1.55 10.82
C LEU A 145 1.82 0.02 10.97
N LYS A 146 2.84 -0.61 11.58
CA LYS A 146 2.81 -2.05 11.91
C LYS A 146 1.66 -2.40 12.84
N ASP A 147 1.44 -1.61 13.88
CA ASP A 147 0.34 -1.82 14.84
C ASP A 147 -1.03 -1.71 14.15
N ARG A 148 -1.21 -0.72 13.26
CA ARG A 148 -2.43 -0.56 12.45
C ARG A 148 -2.69 -1.76 11.53
N ILE A 149 -1.63 -2.35 10.95
CA ILE A 149 -1.75 -3.53 10.09
C ILE A 149 -2.10 -4.77 10.91
N ALA A 150 -1.51 -4.91 12.09
CA ALA A 150 -1.78 -6.02 13.01
C ALA A 150 -3.21 -5.98 13.53
N ASP A 151 -3.70 -4.81 13.96
CA ASP A 151 -5.10 -4.63 14.41
C ASP A 151 -6.13 -4.96 13.32
N ALA A 152 -5.79 -4.68 12.06
CA ALA A 152 -6.63 -4.98 10.90
C ALA A 152 -6.61 -6.45 10.47
N SER A 153 -5.63 -7.22 10.92
CA SER A 153 -5.52 -8.66 10.70
C SER A 153 -6.00 -9.35 11.98
N PRO A 154 -7.32 -9.56 12.17
CA PRO A 154 -7.77 -10.36 13.29
C PRO A 154 -7.15 -11.74 13.10
N ASP A 155 -6.14 -12.06 13.90
CA ASP A 155 -5.53 -13.38 13.85
C ASP A 155 -6.64 -14.42 14.00
N THR A 156 -6.73 -15.24 12.96
CA THR A 156 -7.41 -16.52 12.85
C THR A 156 -6.86 -17.52 13.89
N ASN A 157 -7.07 -17.21 15.17
CA ASN A 157 -6.78 -18.08 16.32
C ASN A 157 -7.98 -18.19 17.27
N LEU A 158 -9.21 -18.08 16.74
CA LEU A 158 -10.38 -18.73 17.35
C LEU A 158 -10.71 -19.99 16.53
N THR A 159 -9.95 -21.07 16.74
CA THR A 159 -10.50 -22.40 16.51
C THR A 159 -11.48 -22.68 17.65
N VAL A 160 -12.72 -22.20 17.51
CA VAL A 160 -13.83 -22.74 18.28
C VAL A 160 -14.05 -24.17 17.79
N ARG A 161 -13.47 -25.14 18.49
CA ARG A 161 -13.96 -26.52 18.40
C ARG A 161 -15.30 -26.55 19.13
N ILE A 162 -16.37 -26.70 18.37
CA ILE A 162 -17.68 -27.06 18.89
C ILE A 162 -17.75 -28.57 18.82
N ASP A 163 -17.50 -29.23 19.94
CA ASP A 163 -17.94 -30.59 20.19
C ASP A 163 -19.17 -30.55 21.12
N ASP A 164 -20.05 -31.55 20.92
CA ASP A 164 -21.45 -31.60 21.39
C ASP A 164 -21.64 -31.67 22.92
N THR A 165 -20.67 -31.20 23.71
CA THR A 165 -20.68 -31.23 25.18
C THR A 165 -20.49 -29.87 25.87
N GLY A 166 -20.32 -28.76 25.12
CA GLY A 166 -20.38 -27.39 25.65
C GLY A 166 -19.03 -26.66 25.77
N ILE A 167 -19.10 -25.32 25.85
CA ILE A 167 -17.97 -24.37 25.78
C ILE A 167 -16.96 -24.61 26.92
N ILE A 168 -15.71 -24.96 26.58
CA ILE A 168 -14.58 -24.92 27.52
C ILE A 168 -13.60 -23.82 27.08
N GLY A 169 -13.62 -22.68 27.79
CA GLY A 169 -12.59 -21.64 27.65
C GLY A 169 -11.31 -22.07 28.37
N GLY A 170 -10.27 -22.41 27.62
CA GLY A 170 -8.94 -22.70 28.17
C GLY A 170 -8.09 -21.44 28.31
N PHE A 171 -7.89 -20.97 29.54
CA PHE A 171 -6.86 -19.98 29.87
C PHE A 171 -5.49 -20.65 29.94
N GLY A 172 -4.65 -20.44 28.94
CA GLY A 172 -3.22 -20.78 29.00
C GLY A 172 -2.42 -19.68 29.67
N LEU A 173 -2.44 -19.62 31.01
CA LEU A 173 -1.44 -18.88 31.80
C LEU A 173 -0.22 -19.79 32.00
N HIS A 174 0.92 -19.40 31.44
CA HIS A 174 2.22 -19.78 32.00
C HIS A 174 2.99 -18.52 32.37
N SER A 175 3.07 -18.27 33.67
CA SER A 175 3.98 -17.32 34.30
C SER A 175 4.74 -18.00 35.44
N GLU A 176 6.07 -17.98 35.39
CA GLU A 176 7.02 -18.15 36.49
C GLU A 176 8.19 -17.19 36.15
N ASN A 177 8.74 -16.27 36.96
CA ASN A 177 8.76 -16.03 38.41
C ASN A 177 9.07 -14.54 38.75
N LEU A 178 8.29 -13.96 39.69
CA LEU A 178 8.59 -13.07 40.86
C LEU A 178 9.60 -11.88 40.72
N ALA A 179 9.22 -10.58 40.65
CA ALA A 179 8.58 -9.61 41.61
C ALA A 179 9.59 -8.82 42.52
N PRO A 180 9.27 -7.67 43.21
CA PRO A 180 8.03 -6.87 43.30
C PRO A 180 8.19 -5.30 43.30
N SER A 181 7.12 -4.53 43.02
CA SER A 181 6.41 -3.59 43.93
C SER A 181 6.38 -2.17 43.29
N ILE A 182 5.32 -1.34 43.22
CA ILE A 182 4.38 -0.76 44.21
C ILE A 182 3.21 -0.05 43.44
N THR A 183 1.98 -0.18 43.99
CA THR A 183 0.70 0.60 43.99
C THR A 183 0.53 1.86 43.09
N ALA A 184 -0.66 2.31 42.63
CA ALA A 184 -1.99 2.37 43.26
C ALA A 184 -3.13 2.73 42.26
N ASP A 185 -4.35 2.33 42.65
CA ASP A 185 -5.67 2.97 42.52
C ASP A 185 -6.35 3.26 41.16
N LYS A 186 -7.50 2.58 41.01
CA LYS A 186 -8.66 2.93 40.18
C LYS A 186 -9.37 4.15 40.75
N VAL A 187 -9.75 5.13 39.93
CA VAL A 187 -11.09 5.77 40.00
C VAL A 187 -11.56 6.16 38.59
N TYR A 188 -12.67 5.55 38.17
CA TYR A 188 -13.46 5.92 37.01
C TYR A 188 -14.46 7.00 37.44
N ILE A 189 -14.52 8.15 36.76
CA ILE A 189 -15.59 9.14 36.94
C ILE A 189 -16.57 9.01 35.77
N LYS A 190 -17.79 8.55 36.05
CA LYS A 190 -18.96 8.67 35.16
C LYS A 190 -19.52 10.09 35.25
N PRO A 191 -19.94 10.72 34.14
CA PRO A 191 -20.83 11.88 34.21
C PRO A 191 -22.27 11.40 34.50
N SER A 192 -22.83 11.88 35.62
CA SER A 192 -24.22 11.71 36.00
C SER A 192 -25.09 12.76 35.31
N LEU A 193 -26.16 12.31 34.67
CA LEU A 193 -27.33 13.13 34.36
C LEU A 193 -28.01 13.55 35.66
N CYS A 194 -28.42 14.81 35.79
CA CYS A 194 -29.37 15.28 36.79
C CYS A 194 -30.36 16.21 36.10
N GLY A 195 -31.65 15.90 36.20
CA GLY A 195 -32.75 16.70 35.67
C GLY A 195 -33.31 17.67 36.70
N SER A 196 -34.30 18.46 36.30
CA SER A 196 -35.59 18.61 36.99
C SER A 196 -36.47 19.63 36.26
N GLU A 197 -37.75 19.27 36.18
CA GLU A 197 -38.89 20.08 35.81
C GLU A 197 -39.19 21.17 36.85
N ASP A 198 -39.99 22.15 36.38
CA ASP A 198 -41.04 22.89 37.08
C ASP A 198 -40.85 24.33 37.63
N GLN A 199 -41.86 25.15 37.25
CA GLN A 199 -42.38 26.44 37.76
C GLN A 199 -41.61 27.71 37.30
N ILE A 200 -42.21 28.76 36.70
CA ILE A 200 -43.55 29.38 36.74
C ILE A 200 -43.90 29.93 35.34
#